data_AF-A0A7V8SU23-F1
#
_entry.id   AF-A0A7V8SU23-F1
#
_cell.length_a   1.000
_cell.length_b   1.000
_cell.length_c   1.000
_cell.angle_alpha   90.00
_cell.angle_beta   90.00
_cell.angle_gamma   90.00
#
_symmetry.space_group_name_H-M   'P 1'
#
loop_
_entity.id
_entity.type
_entity.pdbx_description
1 polymer ?
#
loop_
_entity_poly.entity_id
_entity_poly.type
_entity_poly.pdbx_seq_one_letter_code
_entity_poly.pdbx_strand_id
1 'polypeptide(L)'
;MTIEITHTRREGTLIEGTSRSDGSAEILRLREYGRTQRQPFRWSRNLGCWYLPHSRDHATYSPSLERLAQRLRVAGFEVTLTIDNADRRSFSEAEQERQEKADGRADRFGGYAANAAQSSEAAWKKSQDISERFAFGQPILVGHHSEGRARRDHARMDDAMRKSISESNRASHWTGRAQAAANYQQFKKDPGRTLRRLDKLRADLRAVEKWQRGQSAKGFSRNPADPELEIERQELTEEIAHWEKVIEDAEAEGFTIWSRADFKRGDFVLYRGTWYEVLRVNPKSVTIPHIHNSPGKRIVRAADNRHDGWTWTAPYYGVSGRRSADEMQQPPQAPATEPQEIAEQPPAVEEPVPVGEPTAAAAPAAGASWLDSMALVLIASKNSPRRRKRALWAMTRREAQAVCGDPRTSGRSYMLTWTERPGVEGTDWEWVPDNGSLNPVLSDLGVTPHREWSAAPQAPAEAA
;
A
#
# COMPACT_ATOMS: atom_id res chain seq x y z
N MET A 1 -35.92 19.95 -19.80
CA MET A 1 -35.20 19.60 -18.55
C MET A 1 -33.85 20.25 -18.64
N THR A 2 -33.54 21.12 -17.69
CA THR A 2 -32.36 21.99 -17.73
C THR A 2 -31.26 21.35 -16.89
N ILE A 3 -30.10 21.11 -17.51
CA ILE A 3 -28.90 20.56 -16.86
C ILE A 3 -27.90 21.69 -16.70
N GLU A 4 -27.44 21.88 -15.47
CA GLU A 4 -26.45 22.90 -15.14
C GLU A 4 -25.09 22.23 -14.94
N ILE A 5 -24.10 22.65 -15.73
CA ILE A 5 -22.70 22.22 -15.62
C ILE A 5 -21.92 23.40 -15.06
N THR A 6 -21.47 23.27 -13.82
CA THR A 6 -20.70 24.31 -13.13
C THR A 6 -19.30 23.80 -12.86
N HIS A 7 -18.29 24.61 -13.17
CA HIS A 7 -16.92 24.35 -12.76
C HIS A 7 -16.31 25.55 -12.07
N THR A 8 -15.91 25.35 -10.82
CA THR A 8 -14.93 26.19 -10.13
C THR A 8 -13.73 25.35 -9.71
N ARG A 9 -12.58 25.98 -9.48
CA ARG A 9 -11.45 25.23 -8.91
C ARG A 9 -11.71 24.86 -7.46
N ARG A 10 -12.46 25.68 -6.71
CA ARG A 10 -12.86 25.40 -5.32
C ARG A 10 -13.68 24.12 -5.18
N GLU A 11 -14.68 23.93 -6.04
CA GLU A 11 -15.66 22.84 -5.92
C GLU A 11 -15.40 21.69 -6.90
N GLY A 12 -14.72 21.97 -8.01
CA GLY A 12 -14.55 21.06 -9.14
C GLY A 12 -15.67 21.19 -10.15
N THR A 13 -15.82 20.20 -11.03
CA THR A 13 -16.93 20.15 -11.99
C THR A 13 -18.10 19.39 -11.39
N LEU A 14 -19.23 20.08 -11.25
CA LEU A 14 -20.50 19.57 -10.75
C LEU A 14 -21.57 19.69 -11.83
N ILE A 15 -22.51 18.74 -11.83
CA ILE A 15 -23.61 18.68 -12.79
C ILE A 15 -24.91 18.39 -12.05
N GLU A 16 -25.81 19.35 -12.12
CA GLU A 16 -27.11 19.36 -11.46
C GLU A 16 -28.26 19.36 -12.48
N GLY A 17 -29.49 19.15 -12.01
CA GLY A 17 -30.66 19.13 -12.89
C GLY A 17 -30.87 17.82 -13.67
N THR A 18 -30.19 16.73 -13.28
CA THR A 18 -30.43 15.37 -13.82
C THR A 18 -31.44 14.60 -12.96
N SER A 19 -32.23 13.72 -13.56
CA SER A 19 -33.13 12.79 -12.87
C SER A 19 -32.81 11.34 -13.21
N ARG A 20 -33.35 10.43 -12.40
CA ARG A 20 -33.17 9.00 -12.64
C ARG A 20 -33.89 8.61 -13.94
N SER A 21 -33.16 7.95 -14.84
CA SER A 21 -33.68 7.43 -16.11
C SER A 21 -34.04 8.49 -17.16
N ASP A 22 -33.53 9.71 -17.06
CA ASP A 22 -33.69 10.74 -18.10
C ASP A 22 -32.80 10.53 -19.35
N GLY A 23 -31.85 9.59 -19.31
CA GLY A 23 -30.87 9.33 -20.37
C GLY A 23 -29.55 10.09 -20.23
N SER A 24 -29.47 11.11 -19.36
CA SER A 24 -28.24 11.88 -19.12
C SER A 24 -27.10 11.02 -18.59
N ALA A 25 -27.43 10.00 -17.78
CA ALA A 25 -26.48 9.09 -17.16
C ALA A 25 -25.64 8.29 -18.16
N GLU A 26 -26.17 7.99 -19.34
CA GLU A 26 -25.45 7.24 -20.39
C GLU A 26 -24.32 8.09 -20.97
N ILE A 27 -24.59 9.38 -21.19
CA ILE A 27 -23.62 10.36 -21.68
C ILE A 27 -22.58 10.66 -20.59
N LEU A 28 -23.01 10.86 -19.35
CA LEU A 28 -22.13 11.21 -18.23
C LEU A 28 -21.15 10.08 -17.86
N ARG A 29 -21.52 8.82 -18.11
CA ARG A 29 -20.67 7.65 -17.84
C ARG A 29 -19.63 7.37 -18.94
N LEU A 30 -19.66 8.09 -20.06
CA LEU A 30 -18.63 7.96 -21.09
C LEU A 30 -17.25 8.31 -20.53
N ARG A 31 -16.23 7.56 -20.93
CA ARG A 31 -14.85 7.73 -20.45
C ARG A 31 -14.05 8.66 -21.34
N GLU A 32 -14.59 9.84 -21.60
CA GLU A 32 -14.05 10.76 -22.60
C GLU A 32 -13.85 12.17 -22.05
N TYR A 33 -14.04 12.33 -20.74
CA TYR A 33 -13.99 13.63 -20.08
C TYR A 33 -12.71 13.81 -19.28
N GLY A 34 -12.50 15.07 -18.89
CA GLY A 34 -11.36 15.53 -18.11
C GLY A 34 -10.09 15.69 -18.94
N ARG A 35 -9.01 16.14 -18.28
CA ARG A 35 -7.73 16.45 -18.93
C ARG A 35 -7.11 15.24 -19.64
N THR A 36 -7.36 14.02 -19.14
CA THR A 36 -6.85 12.78 -19.73
C THR A 36 -7.79 12.14 -20.76
N GLN A 37 -9.00 12.70 -20.95
CA GLN A 37 -10.07 12.14 -21.81
C GLN A 37 -10.34 10.66 -21.56
N ARG A 38 -10.28 10.23 -20.29
CA ARG A 38 -10.44 8.82 -19.84
C ARG A 38 -11.35 8.68 -18.62
N GLN A 39 -11.92 9.79 -18.17
CA GLN A 39 -12.67 9.87 -16.93
C GLN A 39 -14.17 9.89 -17.21
N PRO A 40 -14.96 9.06 -16.50
CA PRO A 40 -16.40 9.19 -16.44
C PRO A 40 -16.83 10.07 -15.26
N PHE A 41 -17.98 10.74 -15.38
CA PHE A 41 -18.63 11.38 -14.24
C PHE A 41 -19.18 10.32 -13.27
N ARG A 42 -19.26 10.71 -12.00
CA ARG A 42 -19.76 9.86 -10.92
C ARG A 42 -20.90 10.56 -10.20
N TRP A 43 -21.92 9.80 -9.82
CA TRP A 43 -22.99 10.30 -8.97
C TRP A 43 -22.52 10.30 -7.51
N SER A 44 -22.67 11.42 -6.81
CA SER A 44 -22.44 11.51 -5.37
C SER A 44 -23.77 11.59 -4.64
N ARG A 45 -24.00 10.64 -3.72
CA ARG A 45 -25.18 10.71 -2.83
C ARG A 45 -25.09 11.86 -1.81
N ASN A 46 -23.87 12.28 -1.46
CA ASN A 46 -23.66 13.34 -0.48
C ASN A 46 -23.83 14.73 -1.09
N LEU A 47 -23.50 14.89 -2.38
CA LEU A 47 -23.68 16.16 -3.10
C LEU A 47 -25.05 16.26 -3.76
N GLY A 48 -25.72 15.12 -4.00
CA GLY A 48 -26.98 15.10 -4.73
C GLY A 48 -26.84 15.38 -6.22
N CYS A 49 -25.62 15.32 -6.77
CA CYS A 49 -25.31 15.68 -8.15
C CYS A 49 -24.22 14.77 -8.75
N TRP A 50 -24.01 14.90 -10.07
CA TRP A 50 -22.88 14.26 -10.74
C TRP A 50 -21.63 15.13 -10.61
N TYR A 51 -20.46 14.51 -10.47
CA TYR A 51 -19.19 15.22 -10.38
C TYR A 51 -18.11 14.55 -11.23
N LEU A 52 -17.13 15.34 -11.67
CA LEU A 52 -15.93 14.82 -12.33
C LEU A 52 -14.88 14.47 -11.27
N PRO A 53 -14.42 13.20 -11.18
CA PRO A 53 -13.38 12.85 -10.22
C PRO A 53 -12.07 13.60 -10.50
N HIS A 54 -11.39 14.05 -9.44
CA HIS A 54 -10.10 14.77 -9.50
C HIS A 54 -10.14 16.12 -10.24
N SER A 55 -11.32 16.75 -10.37
CA SER A 55 -11.42 18.11 -10.93
C SER A 55 -11.27 19.22 -9.89
N ARG A 56 -11.48 18.92 -8.61
CA ARG A 56 -11.36 19.92 -7.53
C ARG A 56 -9.91 20.33 -7.35
N ASP A 57 -9.70 21.60 -7.04
CA ASP A 57 -8.41 22.26 -6.86
C ASP A 57 -7.55 22.26 -8.15
N HIS A 58 -8.17 22.08 -9.31
CA HIS A 58 -7.53 22.06 -10.62
C HIS A 58 -8.34 22.83 -11.66
N ALA A 59 -7.64 23.50 -12.58
CA ALA A 59 -8.28 24.09 -13.75
C ALA A 59 -8.93 23.01 -14.63
N THR A 60 -10.15 23.26 -15.09
CA THR A 60 -10.79 22.38 -16.07
C THR A 60 -10.12 22.49 -17.44
N TYR A 61 -10.23 21.41 -18.21
CA TYR A 61 -9.95 21.45 -19.63
C TYR A 61 -11.24 21.83 -20.38
N SER A 62 -11.42 23.11 -20.68
CA SER A 62 -12.67 23.68 -21.24
C SER A 62 -13.22 22.89 -22.44
N PRO A 63 -12.40 22.46 -23.43
CA PRO A 63 -12.91 21.68 -24.57
C PRO A 63 -13.60 20.37 -24.17
N SER A 64 -13.22 19.77 -23.04
CA SER A 64 -13.91 18.57 -22.54
C SER A 64 -15.31 18.88 -22.03
N LEU A 65 -15.52 20.02 -21.36
CA LEU A 65 -16.83 20.38 -20.83
C LEU A 65 -17.75 20.91 -21.94
N GLU A 66 -17.19 21.61 -22.91
CA GLU A 66 -17.90 22.02 -24.13
C GLU A 66 -18.40 20.81 -24.91
N ARG A 67 -17.55 19.78 -25.08
CA ARG A 67 -17.94 18.51 -25.72
C ARG A 67 -19.08 17.83 -24.97
N LEU A 68 -19.01 17.80 -23.63
CA LEU A 68 -20.08 17.24 -22.80
C LEU A 68 -21.38 18.02 -22.99
N ALA A 69 -21.33 19.35 -22.89
CA ALA A 69 -22.49 20.22 -23.06
C ALA A 69 -23.13 20.02 -24.45
N GLN A 70 -22.31 19.92 -25.49
CA GLN A 70 -22.78 19.63 -26.85
C GLN A 70 -23.52 18.29 -26.93
N ARG A 71 -22.99 17.23 -26.31
CA ARG A 71 -23.64 15.90 -26.31
C ARG A 71 -24.98 15.90 -25.61
N LEU A 72 -25.05 16.56 -24.45
CA LEU A 72 -26.29 16.70 -23.71
C LEU A 72 -27.32 17.51 -24.51
N ARG A 73 -26.91 18.59 -25.19
CA ARG A 73 -27.80 19.35 -26.10
C ARG A 73 -28.30 18.51 -27.27
N VAL A 74 -27.43 17.72 -27.91
CA VAL A 74 -27.81 16.81 -29.00
C VAL A 74 -28.80 15.74 -28.52
N ALA A 75 -28.69 15.32 -27.26
CA ALA A 75 -29.64 14.40 -26.64
C ALA A 75 -30.97 15.07 -26.19
N GLY A 76 -31.16 16.36 -26.49
CA GLY A 76 -32.41 17.08 -26.24
C GLY A 76 -32.50 17.78 -24.88
N PHE A 77 -31.41 17.86 -24.12
CA PHE A 77 -31.37 18.62 -22.88
C PHE A 77 -31.07 20.10 -23.12
N GLU A 78 -31.67 20.96 -22.30
CA GLU A 78 -31.24 22.35 -22.21
C GLU A 78 -30.03 22.42 -21.27
N VAL A 79 -28.92 23.02 -21.69
CA VAL A 79 -27.64 22.94 -20.95
C VAL A 79 -27.00 24.30 -20.77
N THR A 80 -26.80 24.67 -19.51
CA THR A 80 -26.02 25.84 -19.08
C THR A 80 -24.63 25.38 -18.67
N LEU A 81 -23.58 26.00 -19.20
CA LEU A 81 -22.19 25.72 -18.85
C LEU A 81 -21.55 27.00 -18.28
N THR A 82 -21.18 26.94 -17.00
CA THR A 82 -20.53 28.04 -16.28
C THR A 82 -19.15 27.59 -15.82
N ILE A 83 -18.11 28.30 -16.25
CA ILE A 83 -16.72 28.01 -15.90
C ILE A 83 -16.11 29.25 -15.25
N ASP A 84 -15.81 29.16 -13.96
CA ASP A 84 -15.06 30.18 -13.22
C ASP A 84 -13.79 29.55 -12.65
N ASN A 85 -12.68 29.70 -13.38
CA ASN A 85 -11.37 29.24 -12.93
C ASN A 85 -10.73 30.18 -11.88
N ALA A 86 -11.28 31.39 -11.68
CA ALA A 86 -10.75 32.35 -10.71
C ALA A 86 -11.21 32.00 -9.28
N ASP A 87 -12.41 31.43 -9.11
CA ASP A 87 -12.83 30.87 -7.81
C ASP A 87 -12.01 29.62 -7.46
N ARG A 88 -11.00 29.84 -6.62
CA ARG A 88 -10.14 28.84 -6.04
C ARG A 88 -9.90 29.10 -4.56
N ARG A 89 -9.37 28.10 -3.87
CA ARG A 89 -8.74 28.28 -2.56
C ARG A 89 -7.24 28.44 -2.71
N SER A 90 -6.61 28.97 -1.68
CA SER A 90 -5.15 28.93 -1.57
C SER A 90 -4.65 27.49 -1.39
N PHE A 91 -3.40 27.25 -1.75
CA PHE A 91 -2.77 25.95 -1.54
C PHE A 91 -2.80 25.53 -0.07
N SER A 92 -2.56 26.47 0.84
CA SER A 92 -2.53 26.22 2.29
C SER A 92 -3.88 25.79 2.84
N GLU A 93 -4.97 26.47 2.46
CA GLU A 93 -6.34 26.08 2.84
C GLU A 93 -6.69 24.68 2.31
N ALA A 94 -6.29 24.37 1.07
CA ALA A 94 -6.55 23.06 0.48
C ALA A 94 -5.77 21.92 1.17
N GLU A 95 -4.54 22.16 1.63
CA GLU A 95 -3.79 21.20 2.45
C GLU A 95 -4.39 21.05 3.85
N GLN A 96 -4.87 22.15 4.46
CA GLN A 96 -5.51 22.13 5.77
C GLN A 96 -6.81 21.31 5.76
N GLU A 97 -7.70 21.50 4.78
CA GLU A 97 -8.91 20.68 4.64
C GLU A 97 -8.57 19.20 4.35
N ARG A 98 -7.47 18.92 3.62
CA ARG A 98 -7.01 17.55 3.41
C ARG A 98 -6.56 16.89 4.71
N GLN A 99 -5.93 17.67 5.60
CA GLN A 99 -5.58 17.24 6.95
C GLN A 99 -6.85 16.97 7.78
N GLU A 100 -7.78 17.91 7.86
CA GLU A 100 -9.05 17.74 8.61
C GLU A 100 -9.82 16.50 8.13
N LYS A 101 -9.86 16.27 6.81
CA LYS A 101 -10.45 15.06 6.24
C LYS A 101 -9.70 13.78 6.61
N ALA A 102 -8.38 13.85 6.81
CA ALA A 102 -7.59 12.72 7.28
C ALA A 102 -7.88 12.44 8.77
N ASP A 103 -7.95 13.47 9.59
CA ASP A 103 -8.27 13.39 11.01
C ASP A 103 -9.69 12.82 11.20
N GLY A 104 -10.69 13.36 10.51
CA GLY A 104 -12.04 12.81 10.53
C GLY A 104 -12.19 11.40 9.92
N ARG A 105 -11.20 10.91 9.15
CA ARG A 105 -11.12 9.48 8.78
C ARG A 105 -10.50 8.66 9.90
N ALA A 106 -9.44 9.16 10.55
CA ALA A 106 -8.81 8.51 11.68
C ALA A 106 -9.81 8.29 12.81
N ASP A 107 -10.58 9.32 13.18
CA ASP A 107 -11.60 9.24 14.23
C ASP A 107 -12.68 8.20 13.91
N ARG A 108 -13.25 8.25 12.69
CA ARG A 108 -14.28 7.29 12.27
C ARG A 108 -13.75 5.86 12.27
N PHE A 109 -12.53 5.65 11.78
CA PHE A 109 -11.92 4.31 11.78
C PHE A 109 -11.56 3.86 13.19
N GLY A 110 -11.14 4.77 14.07
CA GLY A 110 -10.95 4.52 15.50
C GLY A 110 -12.25 4.07 16.17
N GLY A 111 -13.37 4.75 15.89
CA GLY A 111 -14.69 4.34 16.36
C GLY A 111 -15.11 2.96 15.86
N TYR A 112 -14.85 2.63 14.59
CA TYR A 112 -15.10 1.29 14.06
C TYR A 112 -14.22 0.21 14.70
N ALA A 113 -12.96 0.53 14.98
CA ALA A 113 -12.04 -0.37 15.67
C ALA A 113 -12.51 -0.63 17.11
N ALA A 114 -12.87 0.42 17.85
CA ALA A 114 -13.37 0.32 19.22
C ALA A 114 -14.66 -0.52 19.30
N ASN A 115 -15.61 -0.28 18.40
CA ASN A 115 -16.86 -1.05 18.34
C ASN A 115 -16.60 -2.54 18.03
N ALA A 116 -15.68 -2.83 17.11
CA ALA A 116 -15.29 -4.20 16.78
C ALA A 116 -14.56 -4.88 17.95
N ALA A 117 -13.66 -4.17 18.64
CA ALA A 117 -12.96 -4.67 19.82
C ALA A 117 -13.94 -4.99 20.96
N GLN A 118 -14.92 -4.12 21.21
CA GLN A 118 -15.97 -4.37 22.20
C GLN A 118 -16.82 -5.60 21.82
N SER A 119 -17.15 -5.76 20.52
CA SER A 119 -17.89 -6.93 20.04
C SER A 119 -17.08 -8.23 20.19
N SER A 120 -15.77 -8.17 19.94
CA SER A 120 -14.84 -9.27 20.15
C SER A 120 -14.81 -9.69 21.62
N GLU A 121 -14.61 -8.73 22.52
CA GLU A 121 -14.54 -8.98 23.96
C GLU A 121 -15.85 -9.58 24.50
N ALA A 122 -17.00 -9.05 24.07
CA ALA A 122 -18.30 -9.58 24.46
C ALA A 122 -18.52 -11.02 23.95
N ALA A 123 -18.06 -11.33 22.72
CA ALA A 123 -18.15 -12.67 22.17
C ALA A 123 -17.19 -13.65 22.88
N TRP A 124 -16.00 -13.18 23.25
CA TRP A 124 -15.02 -13.97 24.01
C TRP A 124 -15.53 -14.27 25.43
N LYS A 125 -16.03 -13.27 26.16
CA LYS A 125 -16.67 -13.46 27.48
C LYS A 125 -17.81 -14.47 27.41
N LYS A 126 -18.69 -14.34 26.41
CA LYS A 126 -19.76 -15.33 26.19
C LYS A 126 -19.22 -16.75 25.96
N SER A 127 -18.11 -16.90 25.23
CA SER A 127 -17.46 -18.20 25.06
C SER A 127 -16.93 -18.73 26.40
N GLN A 128 -16.31 -17.88 27.22
CA GLN A 128 -15.81 -18.24 28.55
C GLN A 128 -16.94 -18.68 29.47
N ASP A 129 -18.03 -17.91 29.56
CA ASP A 129 -19.20 -18.23 30.39
C ASP A 129 -19.80 -19.60 30.02
N ILE A 130 -19.86 -19.93 28.72
CA ILE A 130 -20.34 -21.24 28.26
C ILE A 130 -19.32 -22.35 28.58
N SER A 131 -18.02 -22.04 28.52
CA SER A 131 -16.94 -22.98 28.81
C SER A 131 -16.93 -23.44 30.27
N GLU A 132 -17.46 -22.65 31.21
CA GLU A 132 -17.56 -23.00 32.63
C GLU A 132 -18.30 -24.33 32.85
N ARG A 133 -19.25 -24.67 31.98
CA ARG A 133 -19.95 -25.97 32.00
C ARG A 133 -19.00 -27.15 31.78
N PHE A 134 -17.93 -26.95 31.03
CA PHE A 134 -16.90 -27.93 30.72
C PHE A 134 -15.65 -27.75 31.61
N ALA A 135 -15.73 -26.90 32.64
CA ALA A 135 -14.66 -26.74 33.61
C ALA A 135 -14.24 -28.10 34.17
N PHE A 136 -12.94 -28.22 34.48
CA PHE A 136 -12.32 -29.48 34.91
C PHE A 136 -12.34 -30.60 33.86
N GLY A 137 -12.54 -30.27 32.58
CA GLY A 137 -12.39 -31.22 31.46
C GLY A 137 -13.49 -32.28 31.39
N GLN A 138 -14.71 -31.97 31.85
CA GLN A 138 -15.84 -32.90 31.73
C GLN A 138 -16.08 -33.27 30.26
N PRO A 139 -15.94 -34.56 29.88
CA PRO A 139 -16.23 -35.00 28.52
C PRO A 139 -17.73 -34.97 28.24
N ILE A 140 -18.11 -34.86 26.97
CA ILE A 140 -19.49 -35.01 26.53
C ILE A 140 -19.90 -36.48 26.73
N LEU A 141 -20.83 -36.74 27.64
CA LEU A 141 -21.35 -38.07 27.91
C LEU A 141 -22.26 -38.54 26.78
N VAL A 142 -21.73 -39.40 25.89
CA VAL A 142 -22.47 -39.97 24.75
C VAL A 142 -23.54 -40.96 25.24
N GLY A 143 -24.77 -40.85 24.73
CA GLY A 143 -25.91 -41.68 25.12
C GLY A 143 -26.64 -41.25 26.39
N HIS A 144 -26.19 -40.18 27.06
CA HIS A 144 -26.83 -39.66 28.29
C HIS A 144 -27.86 -38.56 27.95
N HIS A 145 -28.90 -38.39 28.78
CA HIS A 145 -29.95 -37.38 28.54
C HIS A 145 -29.43 -35.92 28.47
N SER A 146 -28.23 -35.65 29.01
CA SER A 146 -27.57 -34.33 28.96
C SER A 146 -26.74 -34.08 27.69
N GLU A 147 -26.50 -35.11 26.87
CA GLU A 147 -25.67 -35.09 25.67
C GLU A 147 -26.09 -33.99 24.69
N GLY A 148 -27.39 -33.93 24.39
CA GLY A 148 -27.94 -32.95 23.45
C GLY A 148 -27.78 -31.50 23.91
N ARG A 149 -27.76 -31.26 25.22
CA ARG A 149 -27.49 -29.91 25.78
C ARG A 149 -25.99 -29.60 25.76
N ALA A 150 -25.15 -30.56 26.10
CA ALA A 150 -23.69 -30.42 26.06
C ALA A 150 -23.19 -30.12 24.64
N ARG A 151 -23.66 -30.85 23.60
CA ARG A 151 -23.29 -30.56 22.20
C ARG A 151 -23.71 -29.16 21.75
N ARG A 152 -24.91 -28.71 22.14
CA ARG A 152 -25.39 -27.36 21.80
C ARG A 152 -24.57 -26.27 22.48
N ASP A 153 -24.19 -26.48 23.74
CA ASP A 153 -23.35 -25.53 24.46
C ASP A 153 -21.94 -25.49 23.86
N HIS A 154 -21.34 -26.64 23.52
CA HIS A 154 -20.07 -26.69 22.79
C HIS A 154 -20.13 -25.95 21.44
N ALA A 155 -21.18 -26.17 20.65
CA ALA A 155 -21.35 -25.47 19.37
C ALA A 155 -21.50 -23.95 19.55
N ARG A 156 -22.25 -23.51 20.58
CA ARG A 156 -22.41 -22.08 20.90
C ARG A 156 -21.11 -21.45 21.39
N MET A 157 -20.31 -22.18 22.15
CA MET A 157 -18.98 -21.78 22.59
C MET A 157 -18.06 -21.59 21.37
N ASP A 158 -17.98 -22.58 20.49
CA ASP A 158 -17.19 -22.50 19.26
C ASP A 158 -17.60 -21.33 18.37
N ASP A 159 -18.91 -21.13 18.16
CA ASP A 159 -19.43 -20.03 17.36
C ASP A 159 -19.13 -18.66 17.99
N ALA A 160 -19.22 -18.55 19.33
CA ALA A 160 -18.86 -17.35 20.06
C ALA A 160 -17.35 -17.06 19.95
N MET A 161 -16.51 -18.08 20.03
CA MET A 161 -15.05 -17.97 19.86
C MET A 161 -14.68 -17.62 18.42
N ARG A 162 -15.31 -18.22 17.41
CA ARG A 162 -15.07 -17.82 16.00
C ARG A 162 -15.49 -16.38 15.77
N LYS A 163 -16.59 -15.94 16.38
CA LYS A 163 -17.04 -14.55 16.31
C LYS A 163 -16.02 -13.61 16.96
N SER A 164 -15.48 -13.94 18.14
CA SER A 164 -14.47 -13.09 18.79
C SER A 164 -13.22 -12.94 17.92
N ILE A 165 -12.72 -14.03 17.34
CA ILE A 165 -11.58 -13.99 16.40
C ILE A 165 -11.89 -13.11 15.19
N SER A 166 -13.08 -13.26 14.59
CA SER A 166 -13.48 -12.46 13.43
C SER A 166 -13.60 -10.97 13.76
N GLU A 167 -14.17 -10.62 14.91
CA GLU A 167 -14.30 -9.22 15.34
C GLU A 167 -12.96 -8.63 15.78
N SER A 168 -12.06 -9.44 16.37
CA SER A 168 -10.68 -9.04 16.68
C SER A 168 -9.91 -8.70 15.41
N ASN A 169 -9.95 -9.57 14.38
CA ASN A 169 -9.34 -9.30 13.08
C ASN A 169 -9.92 -8.03 12.43
N ARG A 170 -11.23 -7.82 12.56
CA ARG A 170 -11.90 -6.61 12.08
C ARG A 170 -11.40 -5.38 12.84
N ALA A 171 -11.25 -5.46 14.16
CA ALA A 171 -10.69 -4.40 14.99
C ALA A 171 -9.27 -4.05 14.54
N SER A 172 -8.37 -5.03 14.41
CA SER A 172 -7.00 -4.81 13.92
C SER A 172 -6.96 -4.17 12.54
N HIS A 173 -7.82 -4.61 11.62
CA HIS A 173 -7.94 -3.99 10.31
C HIS A 173 -8.31 -2.50 10.40
N TRP A 174 -9.33 -2.15 11.20
CA TRP A 174 -9.73 -0.75 11.37
C TRP A 174 -8.69 0.09 12.11
N THR A 175 -8.02 -0.48 13.12
CA THR A 175 -6.89 0.15 13.82
C THR A 175 -5.78 0.52 12.84
N GLY A 176 -5.36 -0.41 11.98
CA GLY A 176 -4.33 -0.13 10.97
C GLY A 176 -4.75 0.99 10.00
N ARG A 177 -6.03 1.05 9.63
CA ARG A 177 -6.55 2.15 8.78
C ARG A 177 -6.61 3.48 9.51
N ALA A 178 -6.95 3.48 10.80
CA ALA A 178 -6.97 4.67 11.65
C ALA A 178 -5.56 5.24 11.80
N GLN A 179 -4.58 4.39 12.13
CA GLN A 179 -3.16 4.77 12.22
C GLN A 179 -2.64 5.33 10.90
N ALA A 180 -2.94 4.67 9.77
CA ALA A 180 -2.54 5.17 8.45
C ALA A 180 -3.15 6.56 8.13
N ALA A 181 -4.38 6.83 8.58
CA ALA A 181 -5.01 8.13 8.42
C ALA A 181 -4.40 9.20 9.36
N ALA A 182 -4.14 8.85 10.61
CA ALA A 182 -3.50 9.74 11.59
C ALA A 182 -2.08 10.13 11.17
N ASN A 183 -1.31 9.18 10.63
CA ASN A 183 0.06 9.43 10.18
C ASN A 183 0.13 10.24 8.86
N TYR A 184 -1.00 10.62 8.26
CA TYR A 184 -1.04 11.38 7.00
C TYR A 184 -0.20 12.66 7.09
N GLN A 185 -0.37 13.43 8.16
CA GLN A 185 0.32 14.70 8.34
C GLN A 185 1.83 14.49 8.52
N GLN A 186 2.22 13.55 9.39
CA GLN A 186 3.62 13.21 9.63
C GLN A 186 4.33 12.81 8.33
N PHE A 187 3.75 11.92 7.53
CA PHE A 187 4.36 11.49 6.27
C PHE A 187 4.38 12.57 5.18
N LYS A 188 3.43 13.51 5.21
CA LYS A 188 3.32 14.59 4.23
C LYS A 188 4.30 15.72 4.53
N LYS A 189 4.50 16.04 5.81
CA LYS A 189 5.39 17.09 6.35
C LYS A 189 6.82 16.64 6.58
N ASP A 190 7.10 15.33 6.54
CA ASP A 190 8.46 14.76 6.62
C ASP A 190 9.51 15.67 5.94
N PRO A 191 10.43 16.29 6.70
CA PRO A 191 11.27 17.38 6.19
C PRO A 191 12.14 16.96 5.00
N GLY A 192 12.70 15.74 5.02
CA GLY A 192 13.51 15.22 3.92
C GLY A 192 12.72 15.06 2.61
N ARG A 193 11.48 14.56 2.67
CA ARG A 193 10.58 14.52 1.51
C ARG A 193 10.15 15.92 1.06
N THR A 194 9.90 16.83 2.01
CA THR A 194 9.50 18.21 1.72
C THR A 194 10.61 18.98 1.01
N LEU A 195 11.87 18.85 1.43
CA LEU A 195 13.03 19.42 0.73
C LEU A 195 13.15 18.91 -0.72
N ARG A 196 12.97 17.60 -0.94
CA ARG A 196 12.95 17.02 -2.29
C ARG A 196 11.79 17.55 -3.14
N ARG A 197 10.63 17.79 -2.51
CA ARG A 197 9.46 18.41 -3.17
C ARG A 197 9.77 19.84 -3.57
N LEU A 198 10.33 20.64 -2.68
CA LEU A 198 10.77 22.01 -2.93
C LEU A 198 11.77 22.09 -4.09
N ASP A 199 12.75 21.19 -4.15
CA ASP A 199 13.69 21.13 -5.27
C ASP A 199 13.00 20.96 -6.63
N LYS A 200 11.98 20.10 -6.69
CA LYS A 200 11.18 19.88 -7.90
C LYS A 200 10.32 21.11 -8.22
N LEU A 201 9.60 21.65 -7.24
CA LEU A 201 8.74 22.82 -7.44
C LEU A 201 9.55 24.03 -7.91
N ARG A 202 10.71 24.28 -7.32
CA ARG A 202 11.63 25.36 -7.76
C ARG A 202 12.17 25.12 -9.17
N ALA A 203 12.40 23.85 -9.56
CA ALA A 203 12.78 23.53 -10.94
C ALA A 203 11.63 23.74 -11.93
N ASP A 204 10.40 23.43 -11.52
CA ASP A 204 9.19 23.66 -12.30
C ASP A 204 8.93 25.17 -12.47
N LEU A 205 9.06 25.96 -11.40
CA LEU A 205 8.95 27.43 -11.43
C LEU A 205 9.95 28.05 -12.40
N ARG A 206 11.23 27.64 -12.34
CA ARG A 206 12.26 28.08 -13.29
C ARG A 206 11.92 27.71 -14.75
N ALA A 207 11.20 26.62 -14.99
CA ALA A 207 10.75 26.26 -16.33
C ALA A 207 9.63 27.18 -16.82
N VAL A 208 8.66 27.49 -15.96
CA VAL A 208 7.57 28.44 -16.25
C VAL A 208 8.11 29.83 -16.56
N GLU A 209 9.04 30.34 -15.75
CA GLU A 209 9.71 31.63 -15.97
C GLU A 209 10.53 31.67 -17.28
N LYS A 210 11.05 30.53 -17.74
CA LYS A 210 11.71 30.44 -19.05
C LYS A 210 10.70 30.51 -20.18
N TRP A 211 9.58 29.79 -20.08
CA TRP A 211 8.50 29.85 -21.07
C TRP A 211 7.89 31.24 -21.16
N GLN A 212 7.67 31.94 -20.04
CA GLN A 212 7.22 33.34 -20.04
C GLN A 212 8.19 34.28 -20.77
N ARG A 213 9.49 33.94 -20.79
CA ARG A 213 10.52 34.69 -21.54
C ARG A 213 10.70 34.23 -22.99
N GLY A 214 9.88 33.30 -23.50
CA GLY A 214 10.04 32.74 -24.85
C GLY A 214 11.18 31.73 -25.00
N GLN A 215 11.76 31.27 -23.90
CA GLN A 215 12.82 30.27 -23.91
C GLN A 215 12.24 28.85 -23.80
N SER A 216 12.95 27.87 -24.33
CA SER A 216 12.61 26.46 -24.13
C SER A 216 13.04 25.97 -22.75
N ALA A 217 12.26 25.06 -22.18
CA ALA A 217 12.56 24.37 -20.94
C ALA A 217 12.02 22.94 -21.01
N LYS A 218 12.68 22.00 -20.29
CA LYS A 218 12.29 20.57 -20.28
C LYS A 218 12.17 19.94 -21.68
N GLY A 219 12.91 20.45 -22.66
CA GLY A 219 12.90 19.93 -24.03
C GLY A 219 11.76 20.44 -24.92
N PHE A 220 10.95 21.41 -24.48
CA PHE A 220 9.89 22.00 -25.31
C PHE A 220 9.69 23.50 -25.06
N SER A 221 9.01 24.17 -25.99
CA SER A 221 8.61 25.58 -25.91
C SER A 221 7.10 25.71 -25.71
N ARG A 222 6.68 26.75 -25.00
CA ARG A 222 5.26 27.15 -24.88
C ARG A 222 5.10 28.57 -25.41
N ASN A 223 3.87 28.94 -25.76
CA ASN A 223 3.55 30.32 -26.12
C ASN A 223 3.76 31.24 -24.90
N PRO A 224 4.62 32.27 -24.96
CA PRO A 224 4.86 33.18 -23.85
C PRO A 224 3.64 34.01 -23.45
N ALA A 225 2.73 34.24 -24.40
CA ALA A 225 1.47 34.96 -24.17
C ALA A 225 0.35 34.05 -23.64
N ASP A 226 0.65 32.79 -23.31
CA ASP A 226 -0.31 31.86 -22.70
C ASP A 226 -0.66 32.33 -21.27
N PRO A 227 -1.92 32.75 -21.01
CA PRO A 227 -2.33 33.19 -19.69
C PRO A 227 -2.23 32.08 -18.63
N GLU A 228 -2.21 30.79 -19.03
CA GLU A 228 -2.02 29.68 -18.09
C GLU A 228 -0.64 29.72 -17.41
N LEU A 229 0.39 30.29 -18.06
CA LEU A 229 1.74 30.38 -17.49
C LEU A 229 1.78 31.29 -16.26
N GLU A 230 1.02 32.38 -16.27
CA GLU A 230 0.92 33.29 -15.13
C GLU A 230 0.26 32.61 -13.94
N ILE A 231 -0.82 31.87 -14.19
CA ILE A 231 -1.53 31.13 -13.16
C ILE A 231 -0.64 30.02 -12.58
N GLU A 232 0.03 29.24 -13.44
CA GLU A 232 0.95 28.18 -13.01
C GLU A 232 2.11 28.74 -12.19
N ARG A 233 2.64 29.92 -12.55
CA ARG A 233 3.68 30.61 -11.76
C ARG A 233 3.16 30.94 -10.36
N GLN A 234 1.99 31.57 -10.26
CA GLN A 234 1.38 31.95 -8.98
C GLN A 234 1.14 30.73 -8.08
N GLU A 235 0.57 29.65 -8.65
CA GLU A 235 0.33 28.40 -7.93
C GLU A 235 1.63 27.78 -7.40
N LEU A 236 2.67 27.72 -8.23
CA LEU A 236 3.98 27.19 -7.82
C LEU A 236 4.61 28.07 -6.73
N THR A 237 4.49 29.39 -6.80
CA THR A 237 5.01 30.28 -5.75
C THR A 237 4.28 30.10 -4.42
N GLU A 238 2.95 29.95 -4.44
CA GLU A 238 2.16 29.67 -3.23
C GLU A 238 2.51 28.31 -2.62
N GLU A 239 2.63 27.28 -3.45
CA GLU A 239 3.00 25.94 -3.00
C GLU A 239 4.41 25.92 -2.40
N ILE A 240 5.38 26.61 -3.03
CA ILE A 240 6.74 26.76 -2.51
C ILE A 240 6.71 27.45 -1.14
N ALA A 241 6.02 28.59 -1.02
CA ALA A 241 5.95 29.35 0.23
C ALA A 241 5.35 28.52 1.37
N HIS A 242 4.29 27.74 1.09
CA HIS A 242 3.72 26.84 2.10
C HIS A 242 4.72 25.78 2.56
N TRP A 243 5.43 25.11 1.64
CA TRP A 243 6.39 24.07 2.01
C TRP A 243 7.66 24.62 2.64
N GLU A 244 8.08 25.84 2.29
CA GLU A 244 9.19 26.54 2.97
C GLU A 244 8.84 26.79 4.43
N LYS A 245 7.63 27.29 4.71
CA LYS A 245 7.15 27.44 6.09
C LYS A 245 7.16 26.13 6.89
N VAL A 246 6.76 25.01 6.26
CA VAL A 246 6.81 23.69 6.91
C VAL A 246 8.24 23.28 7.27
N ILE A 247 9.23 23.67 6.47
CA ILE A 247 10.64 23.42 6.76
C ILE A 247 11.15 24.35 7.87
N GLU A 248 10.78 25.64 7.85
CA GLU A 248 11.11 26.59 8.92
C GLU A 248 10.56 26.13 10.27
N ASP A 249 9.29 25.68 10.30
CA ASP A 249 8.66 25.11 11.49
C ASP A 249 9.45 23.87 11.97
N ALA A 250 9.88 23.00 11.05
CA ALA A 250 10.67 21.82 11.39
C ALA A 250 12.07 22.17 11.92
N GLU A 251 12.73 23.19 11.36
CA GLU A 251 14.01 23.69 11.87
C GLU A 251 13.87 24.25 13.29
N ALA A 252 12.78 24.98 13.57
CA ALA A 252 12.46 25.45 14.91
C ALA A 252 12.20 24.30 15.90
N GLU A 253 11.66 23.18 15.43
CA GLU A 253 11.50 21.93 16.20
C GLU A 253 12.80 21.10 16.33
N GLY A 254 13.92 21.59 15.76
CA GLY A 254 15.26 20.97 15.89
C GLY A 254 15.70 20.12 14.68
N PHE A 255 14.99 20.15 13.55
CA PHE A 255 15.45 19.52 12.32
C PHE A 255 16.66 20.25 11.75
N THR A 256 17.72 19.52 11.40
CA THR A 256 18.93 20.11 10.81
C THR A 256 18.92 19.97 9.28
N ILE A 257 18.98 21.10 8.57
CA ILE A 257 19.21 21.10 7.12
C ILE A 257 20.70 21.00 6.83
N TRP A 258 21.09 19.86 6.26
CA TRP A 258 22.46 19.60 5.86
C TRP A 258 22.85 20.29 4.57
N SER A 259 24.09 20.75 4.49
CA SER A 259 24.67 21.44 3.35
C SER A 259 26.11 21.00 3.09
N ARG A 260 26.72 21.53 2.02
CA ARG A 260 28.14 21.31 1.74
C ARG A 260 29.07 21.79 2.86
N ALA A 261 28.69 22.83 3.59
CA ALA A 261 29.55 23.41 4.63
C ALA A 261 29.75 22.45 5.82
N ASP A 262 28.81 21.53 6.02
CA ASP A 262 28.77 20.65 7.18
C ASP A 262 29.67 19.41 7.02
N PHE A 263 30.13 19.10 5.81
CA PHE A 263 30.90 17.88 5.56
C PHE A 263 32.28 18.17 5.02
N LYS A 264 33.24 17.38 5.50
CA LYS A 264 34.59 17.26 4.94
C LYS A 264 34.80 15.83 4.46
N ARG A 265 35.76 15.64 3.55
CA ARG A 265 36.18 14.30 3.14
C ARG A 265 36.74 13.56 4.36
N GLY A 266 36.31 12.31 4.57
CA GLY A 266 36.66 11.49 5.73
C GLY A 266 35.67 11.59 6.91
N ASP A 267 34.75 12.57 6.91
CA ASP A 267 33.64 12.59 7.88
C ASP A 267 32.69 11.41 7.65
N PHE A 268 31.80 11.14 8.60
CA PHE A 268 30.75 10.14 8.47
C PHE A 268 29.37 10.76 8.35
N VAL A 269 28.58 10.21 7.43
CA VAL A 269 27.20 10.61 7.18
C VAL A 269 26.25 9.46 7.51
N LEU A 270 25.19 9.74 8.27
CA LEU A 270 24.12 8.78 8.53
C LEU A 270 23.12 8.85 7.37
N TYR A 271 23.07 7.78 6.58
CA TYR A 271 22.20 7.67 5.42
C TYR A 271 21.44 6.34 5.46
N ARG A 272 20.11 6.40 5.41
CA ARG A 272 19.21 5.22 5.48
C ARG A 272 19.53 4.28 6.67
N GLY A 273 19.87 4.87 7.82
CA GLY A 273 20.17 4.13 9.06
C GLY A 273 21.55 3.50 9.14
N THR A 274 22.46 3.76 8.18
CA THR A 274 23.85 3.30 8.21
C THR A 274 24.82 4.47 8.12
N TRP A 275 25.92 4.43 8.88
CA TRP A 275 26.98 5.42 8.80
C TRP A 275 27.92 5.09 7.65
N TYR A 276 28.16 6.06 6.77
CA TYR A 276 29.08 5.92 5.64
C TYR A 276 30.18 6.97 5.71
N GLU A 277 31.41 6.59 5.38
CA GLU A 277 32.51 7.52 5.20
C GLU A 277 32.30 8.40 3.96
N VAL A 278 32.52 9.71 4.08
CA VAL A 278 32.36 10.68 3.01
C VAL A 278 33.61 10.66 2.11
N LEU A 279 33.44 10.18 0.87
CA LEU A 279 34.51 10.10 -0.12
C LEU A 279 34.74 11.44 -0.83
N ARG A 280 33.66 12.15 -1.13
CA ARG A 280 33.68 13.46 -1.81
C ARG A 280 32.46 14.28 -1.43
N VAL A 281 32.65 15.58 -1.25
CA VAL A 281 31.58 16.53 -0.93
C VAL A 281 31.23 17.33 -2.19
N ASN A 282 29.97 17.23 -2.64
CA ASN A 282 29.44 17.96 -3.78
C ASN A 282 28.50 19.09 -3.31
N PRO A 283 28.11 20.04 -4.19
CA PRO A 283 27.21 21.13 -3.80
C PRO A 283 25.83 20.70 -3.29
N LYS A 284 25.29 19.55 -3.74
CA LYS A 284 23.94 19.07 -3.38
C LYS A 284 23.92 17.69 -2.71
N SER A 285 25.09 17.08 -2.54
CA SER A 285 25.20 15.69 -2.11
C SER A 285 26.60 15.37 -1.60
N VAL A 286 26.72 14.25 -0.90
CA VAL A 286 28.00 13.60 -0.61
C VAL A 286 28.10 12.29 -1.38
N THR A 287 29.30 11.98 -1.86
CA THR A 287 29.63 10.69 -2.45
C THR A 287 30.09 9.77 -1.34
N ILE A 288 29.45 8.62 -1.21
CA ILE A 288 29.69 7.61 -0.17
C ILE A 288 30.01 6.26 -0.83
N PRO A 289 30.58 5.29 -0.10
CA PRO A 289 30.63 3.90 -0.55
C PRO A 289 29.26 3.39 -0.98
N HIS A 290 29.23 2.40 -1.87
CA HIS A 290 27.95 1.91 -2.39
C HIS A 290 27.03 1.42 -1.26
N ILE A 291 25.74 1.76 -1.33
CA ILE A 291 24.77 1.49 -0.26
C ILE A 291 24.55 -0.01 0.02
N HIS A 292 24.83 -0.89 -0.95
CA HIS A 292 24.73 -2.34 -0.76
C HIS A 292 25.86 -2.92 0.12
N ASN A 293 26.82 -2.10 0.57
CA ASN A 293 27.77 -2.50 1.60
C ASN A 293 27.17 -2.47 3.02
N SER A 294 25.94 -1.95 3.21
CA SER A 294 25.26 -1.81 4.51
C SER A 294 24.76 -3.09 5.19
N PRO A 295 24.32 -4.16 4.51
CA PRO A 295 23.74 -5.34 5.18
C PRO A 295 24.65 -5.88 6.29
N GLY A 296 24.14 -5.90 7.53
CA GLY A 296 24.86 -6.36 8.72
C GLY A 296 25.94 -5.40 9.26
N LYS A 297 26.12 -4.21 8.66
CA LYS A 297 27.11 -3.20 9.08
C LYS A 297 26.44 -1.92 9.55
N ARG A 298 26.85 -1.45 10.73
CA ARG A 298 26.46 -0.12 11.25
C ARG A 298 27.30 1.02 10.68
N ILE A 299 28.54 0.71 10.25
CA ILE A 299 29.53 1.66 9.74
C ILE A 299 30.16 1.06 8.48
N VAL A 300 30.23 1.84 7.41
CA VAL A 300 30.83 1.47 6.12
C VAL A 300 31.93 2.48 5.80
N ARG A 301 33.19 2.01 5.78
CA ARG A 301 34.35 2.83 5.40
C ARG A 301 34.65 2.70 3.91
N ALA A 302 35.50 3.57 3.39
CA ALA A 302 35.98 3.52 2.01
C ALA A 302 36.66 2.18 1.70
N ALA A 303 37.47 1.68 2.63
CA ALA A 303 38.20 0.41 2.51
C ALA A 303 37.26 -0.82 2.50
N ASP A 304 36.04 -0.69 3.02
CA ASP A 304 35.06 -1.76 3.09
C ASP A 304 34.23 -1.92 1.80
N ASN A 305 34.49 -1.11 0.77
CA ASN A 305 33.68 -1.11 -0.44
C ASN A 305 33.96 -2.34 -1.32
N ARG A 306 33.03 -3.30 -1.33
CA ARG A 306 33.16 -4.58 -2.04
C ARG A 306 32.70 -4.55 -3.50
N HIS A 307 32.32 -3.38 -4.01
CA HIS A 307 31.68 -3.24 -5.33
C HIS A 307 32.57 -2.52 -6.35
N ASP A 308 33.83 -2.95 -6.51
CA ASP A 308 34.74 -2.52 -7.60
C ASP A 308 34.71 -1.00 -7.89
N GLY A 309 34.82 -0.19 -6.84
CA GLY A 309 34.87 1.28 -6.95
C GLY A 309 33.52 1.96 -7.21
N TRP A 310 32.40 1.24 -7.22
CA TRP A 310 31.07 1.84 -7.29
C TRP A 310 30.81 2.70 -6.06
N THR A 311 30.29 3.90 -6.30
CA THR A 311 29.93 4.86 -5.25
C THR A 311 28.46 5.20 -5.32
N TRP A 312 27.91 5.67 -4.21
CA TRP A 312 26.55 6.18 -4.16
C TRP A 312 26.54 7.67 -3.89
N THR A 313 25.58 8.38 -4.47
CA THR A 313 25.37 9.82 -4.22
C THR A 313 24.24 9.97 -3.22
N ALA A 314 24.58 10.36 -1.98
CA ALA A 314 23.61 10.67 -0.94
C ALA A 314 23.27 12.18 -0.99
N PRO A 315 22.05 12.56 -1.39
CA PRO A 315 21.62 13.96 -1.36
C PRO A 315 21.44 14.45 0.07
N TYR A 316 21.71 15.74 0.32
CA TYR A 316 21.67 16.29 1.69
C TYR A 316 20.29 16.16 2.37
N TYR A 317 19.19 16.30 1.62
CA TYR A 317 17.83 16.11 2.16
C TYR A 317 17.55 14.68 2.65
N GLY A 318 18.41 13.70 2.33
CA GLY A 318 18.30 12.32 2.79
C GLY A 318 19.27 11.96 3.92
N VAL A 319 20.03 12.93 4.41
CA VAL A 319 20.98 12.76 5.51
C VAL A 319 20.27 12.99 6.83
N SER A 320 20.47 12.08 7.79
CA SER A 320 19.85 12.16 9.11
C SER A 320 20.87 12.36 10.24
N GLY A 321 22.15 12.56 9.92
CA GLY A 321 23.18 12.76 10.92
C GLY A 321 24.58 12.90 10.33
N ARG A 322 25.45 13.52 11.11
CA ARG A 322 26.86 13.77 10.82
C ARG A 322 27.70 13.37 12.04
N ARG A 323 28.87 12.79 11.80
CA ARG A 323 29.94 12.64 12.80
C ARG A 323 31.29 12.94 12.16
N SER A 324 32.19 13.55 12.91
CA SER A 324 33.57 13.74 12.44
C SER A 324 34.33 12.41 12.39
N ALA A 325 35.45 12.39 11.67
CA ALA A 325 36.34 11.23 11.63
C ALA A 325 36.84 10.85 13.04
N ASP A 326 37.11 11.84 13.89
CA ASP A 326 37.63 11.67 15.25
C ASP A 326 36.56 11.12 16.20
N GLU A 327 35.33 11.63 16.12
CA GLU A 327 34.17 11.16 16.90
C GLU A 327 33.80 9.70 16.58
N MET A 328 34.05 9.25 15.36
CA MET A 328 33.78 7.87 14.94
C MET A 328 34.92 6.90 15.29
N GLN A 329 36.10 7.41 15.66
CA GLN A 329 37.21 6.60 16.17
C GLN A 329 37.16 6.42 17.68
N GLN A 330 36.49 7.32 18.41
CA GLN A 330 36.25 7.14 19.84
C GLN A 330 35.19 6.04 20.08
N PRO A 331 35.43 5.07 20.98
CA PRO A 331 34.36 4.19 21.45
C PRO A 331 33.27 5.05 22.10
N PRO A 332 31.98 4.63 22.06
CA PRO A 332 30.91 5.42 22.64
C PRO A 332 31.21 5.71 24.12
N GLN A 333 31.41 6.98 24.46
CA GLN A 333 31.43 7.38 25.86
C GLN A 333 30.06 7.05 26.44
N ALA A 334 30.03 6.22 27.49
CA ALA A 334 28.84 6.05 28.29
C ALA A 334 28.42 7.44 28.81
N PRO A 335 27.15 7.83 28.70
CA PRO A 335 26.72 9.11 29.23
C PRO A 335 27.00 9.13 30.74
N ALA A 336 27.65 10.20 31.21
CA ALA A 336 27.83 10.43 32.63
C ALA A 336 26.43 10.46 33.26
N THR A 337 26.19 9.52 34.18
CA THR A 337 24.96 9.43 34.94
C THR A 337 24.92 10.60 35.93
N GLU A 338 24.30 11.71 35.53
CA GLU A 338 23.69 12.61 36.49
C GLU A 338 22.30 12.03 36.83
N PRO A 339 21.98 11.77 38.11
CA PRO A 339 20.69 11.21 38.48
C PRO A 339 19.64 12.32 38.39
N GLN A 340 18.87 12.35 37.29
CA GLN A 340 17.61 13.06 37.24
C GLN A 340 16.46 12.08 37.49
N GLU A 341 15.58 12.51 38.39
CA GLU A 341 14.42 11.79 38.92
C GLU A 341 13.56 11.15 37.82
N ILE A 342 13.17 9.91 38.06
CA ILE A 342 12.25 9.13 37.24
C ILE A 342 10.86 9.73 37.39
N ALA A 343 10.41 10.51 36.41
CA ALA A 343 8.99 10.73 36.19
C ALA A 343 8.40 9.49 35.49
N GLU A 344 7.36 8.91 36.10
CA GLU A 344 6.67 7.69 35.65
C GLU A 344 6.24 7.77 34.17
N GLN A 345 6.74 6.85 33.36
CA GLN A 345 6.14 6.51 32.06
C GLN A 345 5.01 5.49 32.28
N PRO A 346 3.84 5.63 31.64
CA PRO A 346 2.81 4.58 31.61
C PRO A 346 3.32 3.34 30.83
N PRO A 347 2.81 2.13 31.12
CA PRO A 347 3.41 0.89 30.62
C PRO A 347 3.32 0.77 29.09
N ALA A 348 4.45 0.34 28.52
CA ALA A 348 4.60 -0.01 27.12
C ALA A 348 3.66 -1.17 26.73
N VAL A 349 2.97 -0.99 25.61
CA VAL A 349 2.26 -2.05 24.91
C VAL A 349 3.30 -3.03 24.34
N GLU A 350 3.23 -4.30 24.74
CA GLU A 350 4.04 -5.38 24.18
C GLU A 350 3.75 -5.51 22.67
N GLU A 351 4.77 -5.27 21.84
CA GLU A 351 4.78 -5.71 20.46
C GLU A 351 4.96 -7.24 20.40
N PRO A 352 4.20 -7.96 19.56
CA PRO A 352 4.31 -9.41 19.47
C PRO A 352 5.64 -9.84 18.81
N VAL A 353 6.24 -10.85 19.43
CA VAL A 353 7.45 -11.57 19.05
C VAL A 353 7.50 -11.90 17.54
N PRO A 354 8.59 -11.59 16.82
CA PRO A 354 8.75 -12.00 15.43
C PRO A 354 9.00 -13.51 15.34
N VAL A 355 8.09 -14.22 14.66
CA VAL A 355 8.26 -15.62 14.28
C VAL A 355 9.41 -15.71 13.26
N GLY A 356 10.44 -16.48 13.61
CA GLY A 356 11.65 -16.65 12.81
C GLY A 356 11.39 -17.22 11.41
N GLU A 357 12.21 -16.77 10.46
CA GLU A 357 12.25 -17.29 9.09
C GLU A 357 12.56 -18.80 9.09
N PRO A 358 11.92 -19.61 8.21
CA PRO A 358 12.26 -21.01 8.08
C PRO A 358 13.66 -21.16 7.47
N THR A 359 14.53 -21.82 8.20
CA THR A 359 15.87 -22.24 7.79
C THR A 359 15.78 -23.14 6.56
N ALA A 360 16.65 -22.92 5.58
CA ALA A 360 16.76 -23.73 4.38
C ALA A 360 16.99 -25.21 4.73
N ALA A 361 16.15 -26.09 4.18
CA ALA A 361 16.27 -27.53 4.36
C ALA A 361 17.58 -28.05 3.73
N ALA A 362 18.29 -28.86 4.51
CA ALA A 362 19.46 -29.61 4.07
C ALA A 362 19.12 -30.56 2.90
N ALA A 363 20.05 -30.69 1.95
CA ALA A 363 19.96 -31.64 0.86
C ALA A 363 19.88 -33.09 1.37
N PRO A 364 19.02 -33.97 0.84
CA PRO A 364 18.98 -35.36 1.28
C PRO A 364 20.04 -36.21 0.58
N ALA A 365 20.56 -37.17 1.35
CA ALA A 365 21.50 -38.19 0.93
C ALA A 365 20.93 -39.14 -0.14
N ALA A 366 21.83 -39.76 -0.91
CA ALA A 366 21.53 -40.70 -1.97
C ALA A 366 20.92 -42.01 -1.43
N GLY A 367 19.80 -42.43 -2.03
CA GLY A 367 19.26 -43.79 -1.91
C GLY A 367 18.07 -43.94 -0.96
N ALA A 368 16.87 -43.55 -1.42
CA ALA A 368 15.62 -44.05 -0.86
C ALA A 368 14.57 -44.14 -1.96
N SER A 369 14.16 -45.37 -2.32
CA SER A 369 13.06 -45.64 -3.23
C SER A 369 11.73 -45.32 -2.55
N TRP A 370 11.10 -44.21 -2.92
CA TRP A 370 9.75 -43.88 -2.48
C TRP A 370 8.79 -44.13 -3.64
N LEU A 371 7.71 -44.89 -3.38
CA LEU A 371 6.54 -44.96 -4.25
C LEU A 371 6.05 -43.52 -4.49
N ASP A 372 6.10 -43.06 -5.73
CA ASP A 372 5.83 -41.66 -6.08
C ASP A 372 4.32 -41.37 -5.91
N SER A 373 3.96 -40.67 -4.82
CA SER A 373 2.59 -40.27 -4.52
C SER A 373 2.08 -39.27 -5.56
N MET A 374 0.79 -39.33 -5.88
CA MET A 374 0.14 -38.31 -6.72
C MET A 374 -0.06 -37.01 -5.93
N ALA A 375 0.19 -35.88 -6.57
CA ALA A 375 0.02 -34.53 -6.03
C ALA A 375 -0.83 -33.67 -6.97
N LEU A 376 -1.70 -32.84 -6.38
CA LEU A 376 -2.55 -31.91 -7.11
C LEU A 376 -1.90 -30.52 -7.14
N VAL A 377 -1.65 -30.01 -8.34
CA VAL A 377 -1.12 -28.67 -8.60
C VAL A 377 -2.27 -27.67 -8.69
N LEU A 378 -2.16 -26.61 -7.91
CA LEU A 378 -3.15 -25.57 -7.71
C LEU A 378 -2.62 -24.22 -8.16
N ILE A 379 -3.50 -23.36 -8.68
CA ILE A 379 -3.20 -21.96 -8.97
C ILE A 379 -3.77 -21.03 -7.90
N ALA A 380 -2.87 -20.40 -7.14
CA ALA A 380 -3.21 -19.43 -6.11
C ALA A 380 -3.04 -18.00 -6.62
N SER A 381 -4.05 -17.15 -6.40
CA SER A 381 -3.91 -15.70 -6.61
C SER A 381 -3.28 -15.06 -5.36
N LYS A 382 -2.22 -14.27 -5.53
CA LYS A 382 -1.56 -13.60 -4.40
C LYS A 382 -2.40 -12.48 -3.79
N ASN A 383 -3.41 -11.98 -4.51
CA ASN A 383 -4.19 -10.80 -4.14
C ASN A 383 -5.68 -11.07 -3.90
N SER A 384 -6.10 -12.34 -3.74
CA SER A 384 -7.53 -12.66 -3.59
C SER A 384 -7.77 -13.83 -2.63
N PRO A 385 -8.54 -13.66 -1.55
CA PRO A 385 -8.93 -14.74 -0.66
C PRO A 385 -10.13 -15.47 -1.26
N ARG A 386 -9.89 -16.48 -2.11
CA ARG A 386 -10.98 -17.36 -2.59
C ARG A 386 -11.19 -18.52 -1.62
N ARG A 387 -12.46 -18.88 -1.40
CA ARG A 387 -12.87 -19.98 -0.50
C ARG A 387 -12.56 -21.38 -1.05
N ARG A 388 -12.36 -21.56 -2.36
CA ARG A 388 -12.05 -22.85 -3.00
C ARG A 388 -10.73 -22.81 -3.75
N LYS A 389 -9.97 -23.89 -3.68
CA LYS A 389 -8.69 -24.06 -4.39
C LYS A 389 -8.97 -24.36 -5.87
N ARG A 390 -8.10 -23.90 -6.77
CA ARG A 390 -8.25 -24.03 -8.22
C ARG A 390 -7.22 -25.01 -8.74
N ALA A 391 -7.62 -26.20 -9.13
CA ALA A 391 -6.73 -27.25 -9.61
C ALA A 391 -6.43 -27.09 -11.10
N LEU A 392 -5.15 -27.21 -11.45
CA LEU A 392 -4.68 -27.24 -12.84
C LEU A 392 -4.31 -28.65 -13.26
N TRP A 393 -3.47 -29.35 -12.49
CA TRP A 393 -2.97 -30.66 -12.93
C TRP A 393 -2.84 -31.63 -11.76
N ALA A 394 -2.95 -32.92 -12.05
CA ALA A 394 -2.45 -33.99 -11.21
C ALA A 394 -1.15 -34.52 -11.83
N MET A 395 -0.14 -34.78 -11.01
CA MET A 395 1.16 -35.32 -11.44
C MET A 395 1.83 -36.00 -10.25
N THR A 396 2.97 -36.65 -10.46
CA THR A 396 3.75 -37.20 -9.34
C THR A 396 4.20 -36.08 -8.40
N ARG A 397 4.46 -36.42 -7.13
CA ARG A 397 5.00 -35.48 -6.15
C ARG A 397 6.29 -34.85 -6.67
N ARG A 398 7.16 -35.63 -7.30
CA ARG A 398 8.43 -35.14 -7.85
C ARG A 398 8.21 -34.12 -8.97
N GLU A 399 7.30 -34.39 -9.89
CA GLU A 399 6.95 -33.45 -10.96
C GLU A 399 6.30 -32.18 -10.40
N ALA A 400 5.39 -32.30 -9.43
CA ALA A 400 4.74 -31.16 -8.80
C ALA A 400 5.74 -30.25 -8.08
N GLN A 401 6.73 -30.83 -7.41
CA GLN A 401 7.83 -30.08 -6.79
C GLN A 401 8.68 -29.35 -7.84
N ALA A 402 9.02 -30.01 -8.94
CA ALA A 402 9.79 -29.40 -10.02
C ALA A 402 9.03 -28.23 -10.67
N VAL A 403 7.75 -28.43 -10.99
CA VAL A 403 6.91 -27.41 -11.64
C VAL A 403 6.66 -26.23 -10.72
N CYS A 404 6.25 -26.43 -9.47
CA CYS A 404 5.99 -25.32 -8.54
C CYS A 404 7.27 -24.64 -8.02
N GLY A 405 8.43 -25.29 -8.13
CA GLY A 405 9.74 -24.72 -7.80
C GLY A 405 10.33 -23.85 -8.91
N ASP A 406 9.85 -23.97 -10.15
CA ASP A 406 10.36 -23.18 -11.28
C ASP A 406 9.93 -21.70 -11.14
N PRO A 407 10.86 -20.72 -11.18
CA PRO A 407 10.55 -19.30 -11.05
C PRO A 407 9.51 -18.78 -12.05
N ARG A 408 9.37 -19.41 -13.22
CA ARG A 408 8.42 -19.03 -14.27
C ARG A 408 6.97 -19.34 -13.90
N THR A 409 6.74 -20.17 -12.87
CA THR A 409 5.40 -20.53 -12.38
C THR A 409 4.91 -19.66 -11.21
N SER A 410 5.71 -18.65 -10.81
CA SER A 410 5.36 -17.66 -9.79
C SER A 410 5.46 -16.24 -10.36
N GLY A 411 4.29 -15.65 -10.63
CA GLY A 411 4.16 -14.29 -11.17
C GLY A 411 3.86 -13.22 -10.13
N ARG A 412 3.61 -11.99 -10.60
CA ARG A 412 3.20 -10.84 -9.77
C ARG A 412 1.82 -11.04 -9.13
N SER A 413 0.92 -11.75 -9.80
CA SER A 413 -0.49 -11.91 -9.40
C SER A 413 -0.88 -13.34 -9.02
N TYR A 414 -0.09 -14.35 -9.40
CA TYR A 414 -0.38 -15.75 -9.14
C TYR A 414 0.88 -16.55 -8.79
N MET A 415 0.71 -17.73 -8.21
CA MET A 415 1.74 -18.74 -8.10
C MET A 415 1.12 -20.13 -8.14
N LEU A 416 1.91 -21.12 -8.57
CA LEU A 416 1.55 -22.51 -8.42
C LEU A 416 1.95 -23.06 -7.06
N THR A 417 1.10 -23.90 -6.50
CA THR A 417 1.37 -24.67 -5.28
C THR A 417 0.90 -26.11 -5.49
N TRP A 418 1.33 -27.04 -4.66
CA TRP A 418 0.91 -28.44 -4.74
C TRP A 418 0.51 -29.00 -3.39
N THR A 419 -0.31 -30.05 -3.40
CA THR A 419 -0.71 -30.80 -2.21
C THR A 419 -0.99 -32.26 -2.53
N GLU A 420 -0.61 -33.18 -1.62
CA GLU A 420 -0.95 -34.60 -1.70
C GLU A 420 -2.33 -34.90 -1.09
N ARG A 421 -2.94 -33.95 -0.38
CA ARG A 421 -4.23 -34.10 0.31
C ARG A 421 -5.17 -32.97 -0.10
N PRO A 422 -5.65 -32.95 -1.36
CA PRO A 422 -6.39 -31.81 -1.88
C PRO A 422 -7.78 -31.63 -1.24
N GLY A 423 -8.35 -32.69 -0.64
CA GLY A 423 -9.72 -32.69 -0.13
C GLY A 423 -10.71 -33.21 -1.19
N VAL A 424 -11.99 -32.90 -1.04
CA VAL A 424 -13.07 -33.39 -1.92
C VAL A 424 -13.29 -32.45 -3.11
N GLU A 425 -13.29 -32.99 -4.32
CA GLU A 425 -13.61 -32.24 -5.55
C GLU A 425 -15.02 -31.63 -5.47
N GLY A 426 -15.17 -30.37 -5.90
CA GLY A 426 -16.41 -29.59 -5.83
C GLY A 426 -16.66 -28.88 -4.49
N THR A 427 -16.09 -29.39 -3.39
CA THR A 427 -16.21 -28.76 -2.05
C THR A 427 -14.96 -27.97 -1.69
N ASP A 428 -13.78 -28.61 -1.74
CA ASP A 428 -12.50 -28.00 -1.35
C ASP A 428 -11.76 -27.40 -2.54
N TRP A 429 -11.94 -28.00 -3.73
CA TRP A 429 -11.25 -27.61 -4.96
C TRP A 429 -12.05 -27.93 -6.22
N GLU A 430 -11.75 -27.26 -7.33
CA GLU A 430 -12.36 -27.50 -8.65
C GLU A 430 -11.33 -27.39 -9.78
N TRP A 431 -11.53 -28.13 -10.87
CA TRP A 431 -10.70 -28.02 -12.07
C TRP A 431 -10.91 -26.69 -12.79
N VAL A 432 -9.81 -26.11 -13.26
CA VAL A 432 -9.80 -24.89 -14.06
C VAL A 432 -9.19 -25.17 -15.42
N PRO A 433 -9.75 -24.64 -16.53
CA PRO A 433 -9.19 -24.83 -17.86
C PRO A 433 -7.70 -24.47 -17.95
N ASP A 434 -6.92 -25.32 -18.63
CA ASP A 434 -5.59 -24.93 -19.09
C ASP A 434 -5.72 -23.91 -20.21
N ASN A 435 -5.03 -22.80 -20.11
CA ASN A 435 -4.90 -21.87 -21.23
C ASN A 435 -3.59 -22.09 -22.02
N GLY A 436 -2.79 -23.09 -21.64
CA GLY A 436 -1.55 -23.46 -22.30
C GLY A 436 -0.39 -22.49 -22.04
N SER A 437 -0.54 -21.47 -21.17
CA SER A 437 0.52 -20.47 -20.95
C SER A 437 1.77 -21.04 -20.28
N LEU A 438 1.67 -22.24 -19.70
CA LEU A 438 2.76 -22.92 -18.98
C LEU A 438 3.31 -24.14 -19.73
N ASN A 439 2.85 -24.39 -20.97
CA ASN A 439 3.36 -25.46 -21.82
C ASN A 439 4.88 -25.42 -22.05
N PRO A 440 5.53 -24.25 -22.22
CA PRO A 440 6.99 -24.19 -22.34
C PRO A 440 7.69 -24.73 -21.10
N VAL A 441 7.18 -24.41 -19.90
CA VAL A 441 7.77 -24.86 -18.63
C VAL A 441 7.60 -26.38 -18.46
N LEU A 442 6.42 -26.90 -18.79
CA LEU A 442 6.14 -28.34 -18.73
C LEU A 442 7.00 -29.12 -19.71
N SER A 443 7.18 -28.59 -20.93
CA SER A 443 8.03 -29.19 -21.96
C SER A 443 9.51 -29.20 -21.54
N ASP A 444 10.02 -28.09 -21.00
CA ASP A 444 11.41 -27.99 -20.54
C ASP A 444 11.71 -28.94 -19.36
N LEU A 445 10.71 -29.16 -18.49
CA LEU A 445 10.80 -30.07 -17.35
C LEU A 445 10.49 -31.53 -17.73
N GLY A 446 10.06 -31.80 -18.97
CA GLY A 446 9.68 -33.14 -19.43
C GLY A 446 8.45 -33.72 -18.73
N VAL A 447 7.55 -32.86 -18.21
CA VAL A 447 6.40 -33.26 -17.42
C VAL A 447 5.14 -33.31 -18.29
N THR A 448 4.40 -34.42 -18.22
CA THR A 448 3.09 -34.55 -18.88
C THR A 448 1.99 -34.40 -17.82
N PRO A 449 1.23 -33.29 -17.82
CA PRO A 449 0.21 -33.09 -16.80
C PRO A 449 -1.03 -33.97 -17.03
N HIS A 450 -1.60 -34.50 -15.94
CA HIS A 450 -2.90 -35.16 -15.96
C HIS A 450 -4.02 -34.21 -15.54
N ARG A 451 -5.21 -34.40 -16.12
CA ARG A 451 -6.42 -33.59 -15.86
C ARG A 451 -7.48 -34.36 -15.07
N GLU A 452 -7.08 -35.48 -14.48
CA GLU A 452 -7.93 -36.35 -13.67
C GLU A 452 -7.22 -36.62 -12.35
N TRP A 453 -7.98 -36.65 -11.26
CA TRP A 453 -7.47 -37.03 -9.93
C TRP A 453 -7.95 -38.44 -9.61
N SER A 454 -7.13 -39.45 -9.87
CA SER A 454 -7.37 -40.80 -9.38
C SER A 454 -6.61 -41.00 -8.06
N ALA A 455 -7.32 -41.09 -6.94
CA ALA A 455 -6.75 -41.77 -5.78
C ALA A 455 -6.46 -43.22 -6.22
N ALA A 456 -5.21 -43.68 -6.11
CA ALA A 456 -4.79 -45.02 -6.51
C ALA A 456 -5.71 -46.12 -5.89
N PRO A 457 -5.83 -47.30 -6.51
CA PRO A 457 -7.03 -48.14 -6.50
C PRO A 457 -7.37 -48.71 -5.12
N GLN A 458 -8.66 -48.70 -4.78
CA GLN A 458 -9.21 -49.56 -3.73
C GLN A 458 -8.91 -51.02 -4.09
N ALA A 459 -8.32 -51.75 -3.14
CA ALA A 459 -8.26 -53.21 -3.19
C ALA A 459 -9.69 -53.77 -3.44
N PRO A 460 -9.84 -54.80 -4.28
CA PRO A 460 -11.16 -55.37 -4.54
C PRO A 460 -11.77 -55.85 -3.23
N ALA A 461 -13.04 -55.50 -3.03
CA ALA A 461 -13.86 -56.08 -1.99
C ALA A 461 -13.95 -57.59 -2.23
N GLU A 462 -13.32 -58.39 -1.36
CA GLU A 462 -13.63 -59.81 -1.24
C GLU A 462 -15.07 -59.93 -0.74
N ALA A 463 -15.94 -60.37 -1.63
CA ALA A 463 -17.25 -60.90 -1.32
C ALA A 463 -17.17 -62.43 -1.39
N ALA A 464 -17.14 -63.09 -0.23
CA ALA A 464 -17.75 -64.40 0.09
C ALA A 464 -17.46 -64.75 1.55
#